data_AF-A0A542SHY0-F1
#
_entry.id   AF-A0A542SHY0-F1
#
_cell.length_a   1.000
_cell.length_b   1.000
_cell.length_c   1.000
_cell.angle_alpha   90.00
_cell.angle_beta   90.00
_cell.angle_gamma   90.00
#
_symmetry.space_group_name_H-M   'P 1'
#
loop_
_entity.id
_entity.type
_entity.pdbx_description
1 polymer ?
#
loop_
_entity_poly.entity_id
_entity_poly.type
_entity_poly.pdbx_seq_one_letter_code
_entity_poly.pdbx_strand_id
1 'polypeptide(L)'
;MLDGIIFHQILQWHSVDMYGDRHHQIMSDGFFHLFVTVIIFISGILLWKSNPVGTAYYFWSSFFLGAGTFNLMEGIVNHHLLQIHHVKPGPSQFLFDIYYDLFALLLIGIGWLLYRRTKSK
;
A
#
# COMPACT_ATOMS: atom_id res chain seq x y z
N MET A 1 -1.27 -6.17 -2.82
CA MET A 1 -1.70 -7.56 -3.12
C MET A 1 -3.09 -7.60 -3.74
N LEU A 2 -4.15 -7.17 -3.04
CA LEU A 2 -5.49 -7.17 -3.62
C LEU A 2 -5.61 -6.27 -4.85
N ASP A 3 -5.00 -5.07 -4.79
CA ASP A 3 -4.93 -4.17 -5.93
C ASP A 3 -4.32 -4.85 -7.16
N GLY A 4 -3.08 -5.34 -7.06
CA GLY A 4 -2.46 -6.05 -8.18
C GLY A 4 -3.23 -7.29 -8.67
N ILE A 5 -3.88 -8.07 -7.78
CA ILE A 5 -4.73 -9.20 -8.20
C ILE A 5 -5.94 -8.72 -9.00
N ILE A 6 -6.70 -7.78 -8.45
CA ILE A 6 -7.98 -7.36 -9.02
C ILE A 6 -7.73 -6.44 -10.23
N PHE A 7 -6.93 -5.40 -10.07
CA PHE A 7 -6.78 -4.34 -11.06
C PHE A 7 -5.67 -4.60 -12.06
N HIS A 8 -4.56 -5.25 -11.69
CA HIS A 8 -3.45 -5.50 -12.64
C HIS A 8 -3.62 -6.82 -13.38
N GLN A 9 -4.06 -7.89 -12.70
CA GLN A 9 -4.16 -9.23 -13.31
C GLN A 9 -5.54 -9.55 -13.86
N ILE A 10 -6.59 -9.42 -13.04
CA ILE A 10 -7.96 -9.80 -13.45
C ILE A 10 -8.53 -8.77 -14.42
N LEU A 11 -8.57 -7.49 -14.03
CA LEU A 11 -9.17 -6.42 -14.83
C LEU A 11 -8.19 -5.78 -15.80
N GLN A 12 -6.88 -5.89 -15.54
CA GLN A 12 -5.82 -5.30 -16.36
C GLN A 12 -6.03 -3.81 -16.64
N TRP A 13 -6.59 -3.09 -15.67
CA TRP A 13 -6.91 -1.68 -15.79
C TRP A 13 -5.63 -0.83 -15.74
N HIS A 14 -4.68 -1.19 -14.89
CA HIS A 14 -3.38 -0.55 -14.84
C HIS A 14 -2.29 -1.53 -14.39
N SER A 15 -1.03 -1.14 -14.57
CA SER A 15 0.18 -1.83 -14.10
C SER A 15 1.07 -0.82 -13.39
N VAL A 16 2.10 -1.31 -12.69
CA VAL A 16 3.06 -0.47 -11.96
C VAL A 16 3.79 0.48 -12.90
N ASP A 17 4.24 0.00 -14.06
CA ASP A 17 4.70 0.87 -15.14
C ASP A 17 3.66 0.85 -16.26
N MET A 18 2.90 1.94 -16.41
CA MET A 18 1.89 2.07 -17.46
C MET A 18 2.44 2.45 -18.83
N TYR A 19 3.70 2.88 -18.92
CA TYR A 19 4.29 3.40 -20.16
C TYR A 19 5.12 2.36 -20.90
N GLY A 20 5.44 1.24 -20.25
CA GLY A 20 6.07 0.08 -20.87
C GLY A 20 5.15 -0.69 -21.84
N ASP A 21 5.76 -1.53 -22.69
CA ASP A 21 5.01 -2.52 -23.46
C ASP A 21 4.39 -3.60 -22.56
N ARG A 22 3.56 -4.48 -23.12
CA ARG A 22 2.86 -5.50 -22.32
C ARG A 22 3.81 -6.41 -21.53
N HIS A 23 5.00 -6.69 -22.05
CA HIS A 23 5.98 -7.50 -21.34
C HIS A 23 6.53 -6.76 -20.11
N HIS A 24 6.90 -5.49 -20.27
CA HIS A 24 7.41 -4.66 -19.18
C HIS A 24 6.34 -4.35 -18.13
N GLN A 25 5.07 -4.15 -18.52
CA GLN A 25 3.95 -4.01 -17.60
C GLN A 25 3.84 -5.24 -16.68
N ILE A 26 3.77 -6.44 -17.25
CA ILE A 26 3.69 -7.70 -16.50
C ILE A 26 4.92 -7.89 -15.59
N MET A 27 6.11 -7.56 -16.10
CA MET A 27 7.35 -7.68 -15.34
C MET A 27 7.37 -6.71 -14.14
N SER A 28 6.95 -5.46 -14.34
CA SER A 28 6.88 -4.44 -13.28
C SER A 28 5.92 -4.86 -12.17
N ASP A 29 4.73 -5.36 -12.53
CA ASP A 29 3.77 -5.92 -11.58
C ASP A 29 4.41 -7.09 -10.83
N GLY A 30 5.04 -8.02 -11.54
CA GLY A 30 5.69 -9.20 -10.95
C GLY A 30 6.76 -8.84 -9.91
N PHE A 31 7.63 -7.88 -10.20
CA PHE A 31 8.64 -7.42 -9.25
C PHE A 31 8.03 -6.75 -8.03
N PHE A 32 7.03 -5.88 -8.23
CA PHE A 32 6.32 -5.25 -7.12
C PHE A 32 5.59 -6.28 -6.25
N HIS A 33 4.97 -7.27 -6.88
CA HIS A 33 4.33 -8.39 -6.20
C HIS A 33 5.30 -9.21 -5.36
N LEU A 34 6.45 -9.57 -5.93
CA LEU A 34 7.49 -10.30 -5.23
C LEU A 34 7.99 -9.50 -4.02
N PHE A 35 8.29 -8.21 -4.21
CA PHE A 35 8.76 -7.32 -3.15
C PHE A 35 7.77 -7.26 -1.97
N VAL A 36 6.49 -6.96 -2.24
CA VAL A 36 5.48 -6.88 -1.18
C VAL A 36 5.21 -8.25 -0.55
N THR A 37 5.29 -9.34 -1.32
CA THR A 37 5.15 -10.71 -0.78
C THR A 37 6.28 -11.05 0.19
N VAL A 38 7.52 -10.70 -0.15
CA VAL A 38 8.69 -10.88 0.73
C VAL A 38 8.50 -10.10 2.04
N ILE A 39 8.03 -8.85 1.95
CA ILE A 39 7.72 -8.04 3.14
C ILE A 39 6.66 -8.74 4.00
N ILE A 40 5.53 -9.14 3.41
CA ILE A 40 4.45 -9.84 4.15
C ILE A 40 4.97 -11.12 4.80
N PHE A 41 5.79 -11.90 4.10
CA PHE A 41 6.36 -13.13 4.62
C PHE A 41 7.29 -12.88 5.81
N ILE A 42 8.21 -11.92 5.70
CA ILE A 42 9.12 -11.52 6.78
C ILE A 42 8.31 -10.98 7.97
N SER A 43 7.36 -10.06 7.73
CA SER A 43 6.48 -9.53 8.77
C SER A 43 5.66 -10.63 9.44
N GLY A 44 5.20 -11.63 8.69
CA GLY A 44 4.50 -12.80 9.20
C GLY A 44 5.37 -13.66 10.12
N ILE A 45 6.64 -13.91 9.73
CA ILE A 45 7.61 -14.62 10.60
C ILE A 45 7.89 -13.83 11.86
N LEU A 46 8.13 -12.52 11.75
CA LEU A 46 8.38 -11.66 12.90
C LEU A 46 7.18 -11.64 13.85
N LEU A 47 5.96 -11.57 13.32
CA LEU A 47 4.73 -11.63 14.10
C LEU A 47 4.54 -13.01 14.76
N TRP A 48 4.79 -14.10 14.03
CA TRP A 48 4.69 -15.48 14.55
C TRP A 48 5.68 -15.73 15.69
N LYS A 49 6.90 -15.19 15.58
CA LYS A 49 7.93 -15.28 16.62
C LYS A 49 7.72 -14.29 17.75
N SER A 50 6.97 -13.22 17.52
CA SER A 50 6.60 -12.31 18.59
C SER A 50 5.66 -13.05 19.56
N ASN A 51 5.80 -12.77 20.86
CA ASN A 51 4.79 -13.15 21.85
C ASN A 51 3.96 -11.88 22.12
N PRO A 52 3.03 -11.49 21.23
CA PRO A 52 2.45 -10.16 21.27
C PRO A 52 1.57 -10.02 22.52
N VAL A 53 2.11 -9.36 23.55
CA VAL A 53 1.35 -8.96 24.73
C VAL A 53 0.72 -7.60 24.41
N GLY A 54 -0.46 -7.60 23.79
CA GLY A 54 -1.10 -6.38 23.32
C GLY A 54 -2.61 -6.50 23.21
N THR A 55 -3.31 -5.38 23.37
CA THR A 55 -4.76 -5.31 23.12
C THR A 55 -5.04 -5.33 21.62
N ALA A 56 -6.28 -5.65 21.22
CA ALA A 56 -6.71 -5.53 19.81
C ALA A 56 -6.40 -4.14 19.20
N TYR A 57 -6.40 -3.08 20.02
CA TYR A 57 -6.03 -1.73 19.60
C TYR A 57 -4.57 -1.61 19.14
N TYR A 58 -3.65 -2.41 19.69
CA TYR A 58 -2.25 -2.39 19.28
C TYR A 58 -2.06 -3.01 17.89
N PHE A 59 -2.74 -4.13 17.63
CA PHE A 59 -2.76 -4.74 16.30
C PHE A 59 -3.33 -3.77 15.27
N TRP A 60 -4.54 -3.26 15.50
CA TRP A 60 -5.20 -2.39 14.52
C TRP A 60 -4.47 -1.06 14.33
N SER A 61 -3.91 -0.47 15.38
CA SER A 61 -3.11 0.75 15.22
C SER A 61 -1.87 0.51 14.36
N SER A 62 -1.13 -0.57 14.60
CA SER A 62 0.03 -0.95 13.80
C SER A 62 -0.34 -1.26 12.35
N PHE A 63 -1.46 -1.95 12.14
CA PHE A 63 -1.98 -2.26 10.80
C PHE A 63 -2.30 -1.00 10.01
N PHE A 64 -3.09 -0.08 10.58
CA PHE A 64 -3.49 1.15 9.89
C PHE A 64 -2.31 2.11 9.66
N LEU A 65 -1.40 2.22 10.63
CA LEU A 65 -0.18 3.00 10.45
C LEU A 65 0.71 2.42 9.35
N GLY A 66 0.90 1.10 9.32
CA GLY A 66 1.67 0.43 8.27
C GLY A 66 1.04 0.59 6.89
N ALA A 67 -0.27 0.29 6.76
CA ALA A 67 -1.01 0.40 5.52
C ALA A 67 -1.01 1.84 4.98
N GLY A 68 -1.30 2.82 5.83
CA GLY A 68 -1.30 4.23 5.44
C GLY A 68 0.09 4.74 5.07
N THR A 69 1.14 4.36 5.81
CA THR A 69 2.51 4.76 5.47
C THR A 69 2.97 4.15 4.15
N PHE A 70 2.66 2.87 3.91
CA PHE A 70 2.98 2.21 2.65
C PHE A 70 2.28 2.90 1.47
N ASN A 71 0.96 3.11 1.55
CA ASN A 71 0.22 3.78 0.48
C ASN A 71 0.72 5.20 0.23
N LEU A 72 1.06 5.96 1.28
CA LEU A 72 1.57 7.32 1.12
C LEU A 72 2.96 7.34 0.45
N MET A 73 3.85 6.41 0.84
CA MET A 73 5.17 6.29 0.19
C MET A 73 5.02 5.86 -1.27
N GLU A 74 4.14 4.91 -1.54
CA GLU A 74 3.85 4.42 -2.88
C GLU A 74 3.28 5.54 -3.77
N GLY A 75 2.29 6.29 -3.29
CA GLY A 75 1.73 7.44 -4.01
C GLY A 75 2.76 8.54 -4.27
N ILE A 76 3.53 8.94 -3.25
CA ILE A 76 4.60 9.94 -3.42
C ILE A 76 5.63 9.48 -4.44
N VAL A 77 6.16 8.26 -4.29
CA VAL A 77 7.26 7.78 -5.14
C VAL A 77 6.78 7.46 -6.54
N ASN A 78 5.73 6.65 -6.70
CA ASN A 78 5.35 6.12 -8.00
C ASN A 78 4.40 7.04 -8.77
N HIS A 79 3.49 7.75 -8.10
CA HIS A 79 2.50 8.59 -8.78
C HIS A 79 3.05 9.99 -9.05
N HIS A 80 3.76 10.57 -8.08
CA HIS A 80 4.20 11.97 -8.15
C HIS A 80 5.65 12.14 -8.60
N LEU A 81 6.59 11.37 -8.03
CA LEU A 81 8.02 11.52 -8.35
C LEU A 81 8.40 10.79 -9.64
N LEU A 82 8.09 9.50 -9.74
CA LEU A 82 8.41 8.67 -10.91
C LEU A 82 7.33 8.79 -11.99
N GLN A 83 6.08 9.07 -11.60
CA GLN A 83 4.93 9.20 -12.50
C GLN A 83 4.70 7.96 -13.38
N ILE A 84 4.97 6.76 -12.86
CA ILE A 84 4.87 5.49 -13.60
C ILE A 84 3.56 4.74 -13.31
N HIS A 85 2.95 4.97 -12.13
CA HIS A 85 1.86 4.15 -11.60
C HIS A 85 0.65 5.00 -11.20
N HIS A 86 -0.03 5.68 -12.11
CA HIS A 86 -1.22 6.45 -11.71
C HIS A 86 -2.40 5.55 -11.31
N VAL A 87 -3.16 5.94 -10.28
CA VAL A 87 -4.35 5.19 -9.80
C VAL A 87 -5.35 4.96 -10.93
N LYS A 88 -5.57 5.99 -11.74
CA LYS A 88 -6.35 5.95 -12.96
C LYS A 88 -5.67 6.78 -14.03
N PRO A 89 -4.98 6.14 -14.99
CA PRO A 89 -4.34 6.84 -16.09
C PRO A 89 -5.35 7.62 -16.95
N GLY A 90 -4.90 8.77 -17.47
CA GLY A 90 -5.68 9.60 -18.38
C GLY A 90 -6.13 10.94 -17.77
N PRO A 91 -7.22 11.54 -18.28
CA PRO A 91 -7.65 12.85 -17.83
C PRO A 91 -7.96 12.85 -16.33
N SER A 92 -7.37 13.80 -15.60
CA SER A 92 -7.48 13.94 -14.14
C SER A 92 -6.70 12.94 -13.29
N GLN A 93 -5.72 12.22 -13.84
CA GLN A 93 -4.89 11.28 -13.06
C GLN A 93 -4.32 11.90 -11.77
N PHE A 94 -3.85 13.15 -11.85
CA PHE A 94 -3.35 13.89 -10.69
C PHE A 94 -4.36 13.99 -9.54
N LEU A 95 -5.65 14.20 -9.84
CA LEU A 95 -6.69 14.27 -8.80
C LEU A 95 -6.92 12.91 -8.15
N PHE A 96 -6.90 11.82 -8.93
CA PHE A 96 -7.00 10.46 -8.39
C PHE A 96 -5.82 10.14 -7.48
N ASP A 97 -4.60 10.55 -7.85
CA ASP A 97 -3.40 10.34 -7.04
C ASP A 97 -3.47 11.14 -5.73
N ILE A 98 -3.97 12.38 -5.76
CA ILE A 98 -4.22 13.18 -4.56
C ILE A 98 -5.26 12.52 -3.63
N TYR A 99 -6.36 11.99 -4.19
CA TYR A 99 -7.35 11.28 -3.36
C TYR A 99 -6.77 10.02 -2.71
N TYR A 100 -5.87 9.34 -3.40
CA TYR A 100 -5.16 8.19 -2.86
C TYR A 100 -4.24 8.58 -1.70
N ASP A 101 -3.46 9.66 -1.82
CA ASP A 101 -2.62 10.15 -0.73
C ASP A 101 -3.44 10.62 0.48
N LEU A 102 -4.57 11.31 0.23
CA LEU A 102 -5.50 11.72 1.29
C LEU A 102 -6.09 10.51 2.01
N PHE A 103 -6.43 9.44 1.29
CA PHE A 103 -6.87 8.19 1.89
C PHE A 103 -5.75 7.54 2.71
N ALA A 104 -4.51 7.57 2.24
CA ALA A 104 -3.35 7.09 2.99
C ALA A 104 -3.16 7.86 4.31
N LEU A 105 -3.26 9.20 4.28
CA LEU A 105 -3.23 10.05 5.47
C LEU A 105 -4.39 9.76 6.43
N LEU A 106 -5.58 9.48 5.92
CA LEU A 106 -6.73 9.07 6.73
C LEU A 106 -6.42 7.76 7.48
N LEU A 107 -5.85 6.76 6.81
CA LEU A 107 -5.45 5.50 7.46
C LEU A 107 -4.40 5.75 8.56
N ILE A 108 -3.40 6.59 8.30
CA ILE A 108 -2.40 6.98 9.31
C ILE A 108 -3.09 7.64 10.51
N GLY A 109 -4.03 8.57 10.26
CA GLY A 109 -4.79 9.27 11.30
C GLY A 109 -5.60 8.29 12.18
N ILE A 110 -6.30 7.34 11.57
CA ILE A 110 -7.03 6.28 12.29
C ILE A 110 -6.07 5.45 13.14
N GLY A 111 -4.96 4.99 12.56
CA GLY A 111 -3.94 4.22 13.26
C GLY A 111 -3.36 4.96 14.46
N TRP A 112 -3.08 6.26 14.30
CA TRP A 112 -2.59 7.11 15.38
C TRP A 112 -3.61 7.26 16.52
N LEU A 113 -4.90 7.47 16.21
CA LEU A 113 -5.96 7.56 17.21
C LEU A 113 -6.11 6.25 18.00
N LEU A 114 -6.01 5.11 17.33
CA LEU A 114 -6.04 3.79 18.00
C LEU A 114 -4.80 3.56 18.86
N TYR A 115 -3.62 3.99 18.40
CA TYR A 115 -2.38 3.91 19.18
C TYR A 115 -2.47 4.72 20.47
N ARG A 116 -3.11 5.89 20.45
CA ARG A 116 -3.33 6.65 21.69
C ARG A 116 -4.20 5.91 22.70
N ARG A 117 -5.11 5.05 22.24
CA ARG A 117 -5.97 4.23 23.11
C ARG A 117 -5.26 3.01 23.70
N THR A 118 -4.16 2.55 23.11
CA THR A 118 -3.37 1.45 23.69
C THR A 118 -2.62 1.88 24.94
N LYS A 119 -2.22 3.15 25.03
CA LYS A 119 -1.50 3.73 26.18
C LYS A 119 -2.38 4.19 27.33
N SER A 120 -3.70 4.25 27.13
CA SER A 120 -4.65 4.74 28.13
C SER A 120 -5.19 3.64 29.06
N LYS A 121 -4.66 2.42 28.95
CA LYS A 121 -4.91 1.28 29.83
C LYS A 121 -3.58 0.78 30.37
#